data_AF-A0A948Q7L1-F1
#
_entry.id   AF-A0A948Q7L1-F1
#
_cell.length_a   1.000
_cell.length_b   1.000
_cell.length_c   1.000
_cell.angle_alpha   90.00
_cell.angle_beta   90.00
_cell.angle_gamma   90.00
#
_symmetry.space_group_name_H-M   'P 1'
#
loop_
_entity.id
_entity.type
_entity.pdbx_description
1 polymer ?
#
loop_
_entity_poly.entity_id
_entity_poly.type
_entity_poly.pdbx_seq_one_letter_code
_entity_poly.pdbx_strand_id
1 'polypeptide(L)'
;MKLWKFLLMLAGLTAAGGVLLLGANFLLLPFLVHGNEEVTMPDLTGLNAEQVQEILRPLGLEVEVARTTPHPSLAPGLVLDQTPAPEAMVRGGRIVRLVTSEGPPAGSLPDLRGLSAAQAQATLQRENFRLGRTVTLQKPGVTQPVVAYQDPPAGTVLTRGEKVDLVIAEPAPATVLRMPDLRGLPLYRARQVVTDAGLVLAPVDYVRTSDLDPNHILQQSPVPGTRVRQGDRLELVASSR
;
A
#
# COMPACT_ATOMS: atom_id res chain seq x y z
N MET A 1 -64.20 -7.14 61.28
CA MET A 1 -63.97 -7.01 59.82
C MET A 1 -65.06 -7.78 59.08
N LYS A 2 -65.78 -7.19 58.10
CA LYS A 2 -66.83 -7.91 57.36
C LYS A 2 -66.22 -9.10 56.61
N LEU A 3 -66.74 -10.32 56.79
CA LEU A 3 -66.22 -11.60 56.28
C LEU A 3 -65.85 -11.56 54.77
N TRP A 4 -66.64 -10.86 53.97
CA TRP A 4 -66.39 -10.58 52.54
C TRP A 4 -65.02 -9.93 52.26
N LYS A 5 -64.56 -9.01 53.12
CA LYS A 5 -63.26 -8.31 52.92
C LYS A 5 -62.08 -9.26 53.15
N PHE A 6 -62.26 -10.20 54.08
CA PHE A 6 -61.26 -11.24 54.34
C PHE A 6 -61.17 -12.22 53.18
N LEU A 7 -62.32 -12.63 52.62
CA LEU A 7 -62.36 -13.49 51.42
C LEU A 7 -61.71 -12.82 50.19
N LEU A 8 -61.94 -11.52 49.99
CA LEU A 8 -61.29 -10.77 48.89
C LEU A 8 -59.78 -10.64 49.09
N MET A 9 -59.31 -10.39 50.32
CA MET A 9 -57.86 -10.37 50.59
C MET A 9 -57.22 -11.74 50.36
N LEU A 10 -57.89 -12.82 50.76
CA LEU A 10 -57.41 -14.18 50.58
C LEU A 10 -57.32 -14.56 49.08
N ALA A 11 -58.34 -14.19 48.29
CA ALA A 11 -58.33 -14.40 46.83
C ALA A 11 -57.26 -13.57 46.10
N GLY A 12 -56.97 -12.35 46.56
CA GLY A 12 -55.88 -11.54 46.04
C GLY A 12 -54.50 -12.15 46.32
N LEU A 13 -54.32 -12.73 47.51
CA LEU A 13 -53.06 -13.38 47.91
C LEU A 13 -52.79 -14.65 47.11
N THR A 14 -53.82 -15.47 46.85
CA THR A 14 -53.68 -16.68 46.03
C THR A 14 -53.41 -16.33 44.57
N ALA A 15 -54.07 -15.31 44.01
CA ALA A 15 -53.81 -14.82 42.67
C ALA A 15 -52.37 -14.28 42.53
N ALA A 16 -51.91 -13.46 43.49
CA ALA A 16 -50.55 -12.94 43.50
C ALA A 16 -49.50 -14.07 43.60
N GLY A 17 -49.72 -15.05 44.47
CA GLY A 17 -48.86 -16.24 44.56
C GLY A 17 -48.81 -17.05 43.27
N GLY A 18 -49.95 -17.22 42.60
CA GLY A 18 -50.04 -17.91 41.31
C GLY A 18 -49.28 -17.18 40.19
N VAL A 19 -49.37 -15.85 40.13
CA VAL A 19 -48.61 -15.02 39.18
C VAL A 19 -47.10 -15.10 39.47
N LEU A 20 -46.70 -15.13 40.74
CA LEU A 20 -45.31 -15.30 41.13
C LEU A 20 -44.77 -16.69 40.75
N LEU A 21 -45.55 -17.74 40.95
CA LEU A 21 -45.21 -19.11 40.54
C LEU A 21 -45.12 -19.26 39.02
N LEU A 22 -46.08 -18.72 38.27
CA LEU A 22 -46.05 -18.71 36.81
C LEU A 22 -44.89 -17.86 36.27
N GLY A 23 -44.65 -16.70 36.89
CA GLY A 23 -43.50 -15.86 36.60
C GLY A 23 -42.19 -16.61 36.83
N ALA A 24 -42.03 -17.27 37.97
CA ALA A 24 -40.87 -18.11 38.23
C ALA A 24 -40.74 -19.25 37.21
N ASN A 25 -41.85 -19.89 36.80
CA ASN A 25 -41.84 -20.98 35.83
C ASN A 25 -41.43 -20.54 34.41
N PHE A 26 -41.80 -19.33 33.99
CA PHE A 26 -41.48 -18.82 32.64
C PHE A 26 -40.25 -17.92 32.58
N LEU A 27 -39.84 -17.28 33.69
CA LEU A 27 -38.67 -16.38 33.73
C LEU A 27 -37.46 -17.02 34.43
N LEU A 28 -37.65 -17.75 35.54
CA LEU A 28 -36.53 -18.27 36.34
C LEU A 28 -36.17 -19.72 36.01
N LEU A 29 -37.16 -20.60 35.85
CA LEU A 29 -36.92 -22.02 35.61
C LEU A 29 -36.21 -22.32 34.27
N PRO A 30 -36.44 -21.62 33.15
CA PRO A 30 -35.66 -21.85 31.94
C PRO A 30 -34.17 -21.61 32.19
N PHE A 31 -33.81 -20.61 32.99
CA PHE A 31 -32.42 -20.34 33.36
C PHE A 31 -31.82 -21.42 34.28
N LEU A 32 -32.61 -21.97 35.22
CA LEU A 32 -32.15 -23.03 36.14
C LEU A 32 -32.05 -24.41 35.50
N VAL A 33 -32.98 -24.75 34.59
CA VAL A 33 -33.08 -26.12 34.03
C VAL A 33 -32.07 -26.33 32.89
N HIS A 34 -31.87 -25.35 32.01
CA HIS A 34 -30.88 -25.46 30.92
C HIS A 34 -29.41 -25.42 31.43
N GLY A 35 -29.17 -24.99 32.67
CA GLY A 35 -27.82 -25.00 33.27
C GLY A 35 -27.26 -26.39 33.60
N ASN A 36 -28.08 -27.44 33.51
CA ASN A 36 -27.71 -28.82 33.85
C ASN A 36 -27.73 -29.81 32.67
N GLU A 37 -28.13 -29.39 31.47
CA GLU A 37 -27.99 -30.24 30.28
C GLU A 37 -26.56 -30.15 29.74
N GLU A 38 -25.92 -31.31 29.61
CA GLU A 38 -24.62 -31.44 28.98
C GLU A 38 -24.81 -31.52 27.46
N VAL A 39 -24.14 -30.63 26.75
CA VAL A 39 -24.16 -30.52 25.29
C VAL A 39 -22.77 -30.87 24.75
N THR A 40 -22.74 -31.59 23.64
CA THR A 40 -21.50 -31.87 22.91
C THR A 40 -21.07 -30.64 22.14
N MET A 41 -19.82 -30.22 22.32
CA MET A 41 -19.24 -29.06 21.66
C MET A 41 -19.10 -29.31 20.15
N PRO A 42 -19.71 -28.48 19.27
CA PRO A 42 -19.48 -28.57 17.84
C PRO A 42 -18.08 -28.06 17.46
N ASP A 43 -17.61 -28.46 16.28
CA ASP A 43 -16.42 -27.86 15.66
C ASP A 43 -16.80 -26.54 14.98
N LEU A 44 -16.17 -25.46 15.45
CA LEU A 44 -16.37 -24.09 14.99
C LEU A 44 -15.21 -23.60 14.15
N THR A 45 -14.16 -24.42 13.94
CA THR A 45 -12.97 -24.02 13.20
C THR A 45 -13.32 -23.63 11.76
N GLY A 46 -12.74 -22.53 11.28
CA GLY A 46 -13.00 -21.99 9.94
C GLY A 46 -14.33 -21.28 9.76
N LEU A 47 -15.21 -21.23 10.77
CA LEU A 47 -16.46 -20.48 10.71
C LEU A 47 -16.26 -19.00 11.05
N ASN A 48 -17.19 -18.16 10.59
CA ASN A 48 -17.28 -16.75 10.96
C ASN A 48 -18.17 -16.52 12.19
N ALA A 49 -18.15 -15.31 12.75
CA ALA A 49 -18.90 -15.00 13.97
C ALA A 49 -20.42 -15.23 13.87
N GLU A 50 -21.02 -14.97 12.70
CA GLU A 50 -22.46 -15.17 12.47
C GLU A 50 -22.81 -16.65 12.49
N GLN A 51 -22.06 -17.48 11.74
CA GLN A 51 -22.23 -18.93 11.69
C GLN A 51 -22.04 -19.58 13.07
N VAL A 52 -21.04 -19.11 13.82
CA VAL A 52 -20.80 -19.60 15.18
C VAL A 52 -21.98 -19.28 16.09
N GLN A 53 -22.53 -18.07 16.01
CA GLN A 53 -23.71 -17.71 16.81
C GLN A 53 -24.93 -18.55 16.43
N GLU A 54 -25.15 -18.82 15.15
CA GLU A 54 -26.26 -19.67 14.69
C GLU A 54 -26.16 -21.10 15.25
N ILE A 55 -24.94 -21.64 15.37
CA ILE A 55 -24.70 -22.98 15.90
C ILE A 55 -24.79 -23.01 17.43
N LEU A 56 -24.25 -22.01 18.13
CA LEU A 56 -24.16 -22.02 19.61
C LEU A 56 -25.45 -21.57 20.31
N ARG A 57 -26.24 -20.69 19.67
CA ARG A 57 -27.49 -20.18 20.23
C ARG A 57 -28.52 -21.27 20.58
N PRO A 58 -28.84 -22.27 19.73
CA PRO A 58 -29.77 -23.34 20.09
C PRO A 58 -29.22 -24.26 21.19
N LEU A 59 -27.90 -24.29 21.39
CA LEU A 59 -27.23 -25.07 22.44
C LEU A 59 -27.18 -24.32 23.78
N GLY A 60 -27.69 -23.10 23.84
CA GLY A 60 -27.63 -22.25 25.04
C GLY A 60 -26.20 -21.89 25.44
N LEU A 61 -25.24 -21.90 24.50
CA LEU A 61 -23.84 -21.55 24.75
C LEU A 61 -23.58 -20.09 24.38
N GLU A 62 -22.75 -19.43 25.18
CA GLU A 62 -22.33 -18.05 24.92
C GLU A 62 -20.97 -18.04 24.21
N VAL A 63 -20.69 -16.99 23.44
CA VAL A 63 -19.44 -16.88 22.66
C VAL A 63 -18.68 -15.62 23.04
N GLU A 64 -17.38 -15.76 23.23
CA GLU A 64 -16.45 -14.68 23.51
C GLU A 64 -15.21 -14.84 22.63
N VAL A 65 -14.80 -13.76 21.93
CA VAL A 65 -13.51 -13.73 21.24
C VAL A 65 -12.43 -13.40 22.26
N ALA A 66 -11.68 -14.42 22.70
CA ALA A 66 -10.66 -14.26 23.73
C ALA A 66 -9.36 -13.68 23.18
N ARG A 67 -9.01 -14.01 21.93
CA ARG A 67 -7.80 -13.53 21.26
C ARG A 67 -8.00 -13.47 19.75
N THR A 68 -7.29 -12.55 19.10
CA THR A 68 -7.13 -12.52 17.65
C THR A 68 -5.63 -12.64 17.35
N THR A 69 -5.24 -13.43 16.35
CA THR A 69 -3.83 -13.65 15.99
C THR A 69 -3.61 -13.63 14.48
N PRO A 70 -2.48 -13.11 13.98
CA PRO A 70 -2.14 -13.16 12.56
C PRO A 70 -2.10 -14.59 12.02
N HIS A 71 -2.68 -14.82 10.85
CA HIS A 71 -2.65 -16.12 10.17
C HIS A 71 -2.30 -15.94 8.69
N PRO A 72 -1.30 -16.65 8.13
CA PRO A 72 -0.75 -16.35 6.80
C PRO A 72 -1.73 -16.55 5.64
N SER A 73 -2.79 -17.35 5.81
CA SER A 73 -3.71 -17.75 4.73
C SER A 73 -5.20 -17.63 5.06
N LEU A 74 -5.57 -17.36 6.31
CA LEU A 74 -6.98 -17.36 6.72
C LEU A 74 -7.47 -15.92 6.79
N ALA A 75 -8.65 -15.66 6.23
CA ALA A 75 -9.27 -14.34 6.28
C ALA A 75 -9.48 -13.87 7.73
N PRO A 76 -9.49 -12.55 7.97
CA PRO A 76 -9.82 -12.01 9.28
C PRO A 76 -11.19 -12.48 9.78
N GLY A 77 -11.30 -12.76 11.08
CA GLY A 77 -12.55 -13.12 11.75
C GLY A 77 -12.93 -14.60 11.69
N LEU A 78 -12.17 -15.45 10.99
CA LEU A 78 -12.36 -16.90 11.02
C LEU A 78 -11.82 -17.50 12.32
N VAL A 79 -12.53 -18.50 12.87
CA VAL A 79 -12.09 -19.23 14.06
C VAL A 79 -10.88 -20.10 13.72
N LEU A 80 -9.79 -19.89 14.45
CA LEU A 80 -8.56 -20.69 14.39
C LEU A 80 -8.58 -21.82 15.40
N ASP A 81 -9.08 -21.51 16.60
CA ASP A 81 -9.12 -22.43 17.72
C ASP A 81 -10.29 -22.06 18.64
N GLN A 82 -10.78 -23.06 19.38
CA GLN A 82 -11.90 -22.92 20.29
C GLN A 82 -11.58 -23.57 21.64
N THR A 83 -12.16 -23.03 22.69
CA THR A 83 -12.12 -23.64 24.01
C THR A 83 -13.48 -23.49 24.65
N PRO A 84 -14.17 -24.59 25.04
CA PRO A 84 -13.73 -26.00 25.00
C PRO A 84 -13.52 -26.60 23.60
N ALA A 85 -12.71 -27.67 23.51
CA ALA A 85 -12.38 -28.35 22.25
C ALA A 85 -13.62 -29.03 21.64
N PRO A 86 -13.63 -29.29 20.31
CA PRO A 86 -14.69 -30.05 19.66
C PRO A 86 -14.94 -31.39 20.38
N GLU A 87 -16.19 -31.85 20.33
CA GLU A 87 -16.70 -33.07 20.97
C GLU A 87 -16.67 -33.10 22.51
N ALA A 88 -16.13 -32.07 23.17
CA ALA A 88 -16.16 -31.97 24.63
C ALA A 88 -17.59 -31.82 25.16
N MET A 89 -17.92 -32.50 26.25
CA MET A 89 -19.19 -32.30 26.95
C MET A 89 -19.11 -31.07 27.84
N VAL A 90 -20.05 -30.14 27.65
CA VAL A 90 -20.11 -28.87 28.38
C VAL A 90 -21.52 -28.63 28.90
N ARG A 91 -21.63 -27.96 30.05
CA ARG A 91 -22.93 -27.53 30.55
C ARG A 91 -23.46 -26.36 29.72
N GLY A 92 -24.77 -26.33 29.51
CA GLY A 92 -25.47 -25.16 28.98
C GLY A 92 -25.13 -23.88 29.75
N GLY A 93 -25.07 -22.74 29.05
CA GLY A 93 -24.69 -21.45 29.59
C GLY A 93 -23.18 -21.23 29.73
N ARG A 94 -22.33 -22.16 29.29
CA ARG A 94 -20.87 -21.98 29.31
C ARG A 94 -20.42 -21.03 28.19
N ILE A 95 -19.45 -20.18 28.52
CA ILE A 95 -18.76 -19.31 27.55
C ILE A 95 -17.75 -20.13 26.74
N VAL A 96 -17.90 -20.12 25.42
CA VAL A 96 -16.98 -20.65 24.42
C VAL A 96 -16.03 -19.53 24.02
N ARG A 97 -14.74 -19.74 24.28
CA ARG A 97 -13.69 -18.80 23.93
C ARG A 97 -13.11 -19.14 22.58
N LEU A 98 -13.08 -18.16 21.69
CA LEU A 98 -12.54 -18.31 20.34
C LEU A 98 -11.21 -17.59 20.21
N VAL A 99 -10.27 -18.23 19.53
CA VAL A 99 -9.12 -17.57 18.92
C VAL A 99 -9.45 -17.36 17.45
N THR A 100 -9.43 -16.12 16.99
CA THR A 100 -9.80 -15.76 15.61
C THR A 100 -8.59 -15.25 14.82
N SER A 101 -8.69 -15.33 13.49
CA SER A 101 -7.65 -14.83 12.58
C SER A 101 -7.69 -13.31 12.47
N GLU A 102 -6.53 -12.64 12.52
CA GLU A 102 -6.37 -11.23 12.13
C GLU A 102 -6.17 -11.07 10.62
N GLY A 103 -6.09 -12.17 9.87
CA GLY A 103 -5.61 -12.17 8.50
C GLY A 103 -4.08 -12.30 8.42
N PRO A 104 -3.52 -12.28 7.20
CA PRO A 104 -2.08 -12.33 7.04
C PRO A 104 -1.44 -11.04 7.57
N PRO A 105 -0.21 -11.10 8.10
CA PRO A 105 0.41 -9.98 8.77
C PRO A 105 0.51 -8.79 7.81
N ALA A 106 0.01 -7.63 8.24
CA ALA A 106 0.08 -6.38 7.48
C ALA A 106 1.22 -5.49 7.97
N GLY A 107 1.70 -4.61 7.10
CA GLY A 107 2.69 -3.58 7.40
C GLY A 107 2.38 -2.30 6.65
N SER A 108 2.94 -1.17 7.10
CA SER A 108 2.84 0.09 6.37
C SER A 108 3.95 0.20 5.33
N LEU A 109 3.59 0.57 4.11
CA LEU A 109 4.52 0.74 3.00
C LEU A 109 5.41 1.98 3.22
N PRO A 110 6.75 1.86 3.28
CA PRO A 110 7.65 3.01 3.37
C PRO A 110 7.60 3.92 2.11
N ASP A 111 8.12 5.14 2.28
CA ASP A 111 8.41 6.04 1.15
C ASP A 111 9.73 5.62 0.47
N LEU A 112 9.63 5.27 -0.80
CA LEU A 112 10.71 4.80 -1.65
C LEU A 112 11.16 5.87 -2.65
N ARG A 113 10.46 7.01 -2.72
CA ARG A 113 10.76 8.07 -3.67
C ARG A 113 12.14 8.68 -3.38
N GLY A 114 12.89 8.96 -4.44
CA GLY A 114 14.25 9.48 -4.37
C GLY A 114 15.32 8.42 -4.09
N LEU A 115 14.95 7.20 -3.71
CA LEU A 115 15.91 6.09 -3.58
C LEU A 115 16.34 5.55 -4.95
N SER A 116 17.51 4.92 -4.99
CA SER A 116 17.88 4.10 -6.15
C SER A 116 17.04 2.81 -6.20
N ALA A 117 16.93 2.20 -7.38
CA ALA A 117 16.20 0.94 -7.54
C ALA A 117 16.68 -0.16 -6.59
N ALA A 118 18.01 -0.25 -6.39
CA ALA A 118 18.61 -1.23 -5.48
C ALA A 118 18.27 -0.93 -4.00
N GLN A 119 18.29 0.34 -3.59
CA GLN A 119 17.90 0.76 -2.23
C GLN A 119 16.41 0.53 -1.97
N ALA A 120 15.56 0.83 -2.96
CA ALA A 120 14.13 0.60 -2.87
C ALA A 120 13.82 -0.90 -2.72
N GLN A 121 14.47 -1.75 -3.53
CA GLN A 121 14.33 -3.21 -3.43
C GLN A 121 14.78 -3.74 -2.06
N ALA A 122 15.93 -3.30 -1.54
CA ALA A 122 16.41 -3.70 -0.22
C ALA A 122 15.48 -3.23 0.91
N THR A 123 14.82 -2.09 0.74
CA THR A 123 13.84 -1.57 1.71
C THR A 123 12.56 -2.39 1.69
N LEU A 124 12.02 -2.70 0.51
CA LEU A 124 10.87 -3.59 0.35
C LEU A 124 11.12 -4.97 0.97
N GLN A 125 12.28 -5.57 0.72
CA GLN A 125 12.63 -6.88 1.28
C GLN A 125 12.69 -6.89 2.81
N ARG A 126 13.25 -5.83 3.42
CA ARG A 126 13.30 -5.70 4.89
C ARG A 126 11.91 -5.63 5.51
N GLU A 127 10.99 -4.92 4.86
CA GLU A 127 9.59 -4.82 5.29
C GLU A 127 8.71 -6.00 4.86
N ASN A 128 9.32 -7.04 4.26
CA ASN A 128 8.64 -8.21 3.71
C ASN A 128 7.62 -7.90 2.60
N PHE A 129 7.82 -6.81 1.85
CA PHE A 129 7.11 -6.53 0.61
C PHE A 129 7.91 -7.01 -0.60
N ARG A 130 7.22 -7.19 -1.73
CA ARG A 130 7.83 -7.63 -2.98
C ARG A 130 7.89 -6.50 -3.99
N LEU A 131 8.97 -6.47 -4.76
CA LEU A 131 9.04 -5.59 -5.93
C LEU A 131 8.08 -6.11 -7.01
N GLY A 132 7.19 -5.24 -7.47
CA GLY A 132 6.26 -5.48 -8.55
C GLY A 132 6.84 -5.12 -9.91
N ARG A 133 6.01 -4.53 -10.75
CA ARG A 133 6.41 -4.00 -12.06
C ARG A 133 7.21 -2.72 -11.88
N THR A 134 8.31 -2.63 -12.62
CA THR A 134 9.12 -1.42 -12.68
C THR A 134 9.01 -0.81 -14.07
N VAL A 135 8.64 0.48 -14.13
CA VAL A 135 8.55 1.24 -15.38
C VAL A 135 9.58 2.35 -15.37
N THR A 136 10.33 2.50 -16.45
CA THR A 136 11.27 3.61 -16.61
C THR A 136 10.60 4.74 -17.40
N LEU A 137 10.77 5.98 -16.93
CA LEU A 137 10.46 7.19 -17.69
C LEU A 137 11.71 8.04 -17.88
N GLN A 138 11.80 8.72 -19.01
CA GLN A 138 12.89 9.65 -19.30
C GLN A 138 12.49 11.05 -18.83
N LYS A 139 13.32 11.70 -18.00
CA LYS A 139 13.02 13.03 -17.46
C LYS A 139 14.21 13.98 -17.60
N PRO A 140 14.05 15.13 -18.28
CA PRO A 140 15.06 16.18 -18.30
C PRO A 140 15.40 16.66 -16.89
N GLY A 141 16.69 16.87 -16.60
CA GLY A 141 17.17 17.34 -15.30
C GLY A 141 17.42 16.24 -14.25
N VAL A 142 17.09 14.98 -14.54
CA VAL A 142 17.49 13.85 -13.70
C VAL A 142 18.92 13.46 -14.06
N THR A 143 19.81 13.41 -13.07
CA THR A 143 21.23 13.06 -13.26
C THR A 143 21.50 11.56 -13.07
N GLN A 144 20.67 10.88 -12.28
CA GLN A 144 20.83 9.47 -11.93
C GLN A 144 19.46 8.78 -11.83
N PRO A 145 19.35 7.48 -12.13
CA PRO A 145 18.12 6.73 -12.01
C PRO A 145 17.61 6.70 -10.55
N VAL A 146 16.42 7.25 -10.33
CA VAL A 146 15.79 7.30 -9.00
C VAL A 146 14.31 6.95 -9.09
N VAL A 147 13.75 6.41 -8.02
CA VAL A 147 12.30 6.19 -7.92
C VAL A 147 11.60 7.54 -7.90
N ALA A 148 10.82 7.82 -8.95
CA ALA A 148 10.00 9.03 -9.06
C ALA A 148 8.60 8.82 -8.49
N TYR A 149 8.08 7.60 -8.60
CA TYR A 149 6.75 7.25 -8.13
C TYR A 149 6.72 5.79 -7.64
N GLN A 150 5.83 5.53 -6.70
CA GLN A 150 5.54 4.20 -6.18
C GLN A 150 4.03 4.00 -6.15
N ASP A 151 3.60 2.77 -6.38
CA ASP A 151 2.21 2.35 -6.27
C ASP A 151 2.14 0.99 -5.54
N PRO A 152 1.43 0.87 -4.42
CA PRO A 152 0.63 1.87 -3.71
C PRO A 152 1.44 3.05 -3.11
N PRO A 153 0.80 4.17 -2.72
CA PRO A 153 1.50 5.30 -2.11
C PRO A 153 2.06 4.96 -0.73
N ALA A 154 3.07 5.71 -0.30
CA ALA A 154 3.66 5.57 1.02
C ALA A 154 2.59 5.69 2.13
N GLY A 155 2.73 4.91 3.20
CA GLY A 155 1.78 4.81 4.30
C GLY A 155 0.65 3.80 4.07
N THR A 156 0.45 3.31 2.84
CA THR A 156 -0.57 2.28 2.56
C THR A 156 -0.30 1.03 3.39
N VAL A 157 -1.34 0.52 4.05
CA VAL A 157 -1.26 -0.74 4.79
C VAL A 157 -1.43 -1.88 3.79
N LEU A 158 -0.38 -2.68 3.65
CA LEU A 158 -0.32 -3.81 2.73
C LEU A 158 -0.08 -5.09 3.50
N THR A 159 -0.62 -6.17 2.96
CA THR A 159 -0.31 -7.51 3.45
C THR A 159 1.15 -7.82 3.13
N ARG A 160 1.90 -8.40 4.08
CA ARG A 160 3.26 -8.86 3.81
C ARG A 160 3.27 -9.82 2.61
N GLY A 161 4.20 -9.62 1.70
CA GLY A 161 4.30 -10.35 0.43
C GLY A 161 3.59 -9.69 -0.75
N GLU A 162 2.79 -8.65 -0.53
CA GLU A 162 2.20 -7.85 -1.61
C GLU A 162 3.27 -7.12 -2.42
N LYS A 163 2.91 -6.82 -3.67
CA LYS A 163 3.81 -6.22 -4.66
C LYS A 163 3.65 -4.70 -4.66
N VAL A 164 4.78 -4.02 -4.83
CA VAL A 164 4.84 -2.56 -4.99
C VAL A 164 5.45 -2.25 -6.34
N ASP A 165 4.68 -1.59 -7.19
CA ASP A 165 5.10 -1.12 -8.50
C ASP A 165 5.90 0.19 -8.35
N LEU A 166 6.97 0.33 -9.12
CA LEU A 166 7.84 1.50 -9.09
C LEU A 166 7.94 2.14 -10.46
N VAL A 167 8.01 3.46 -10.47
CA VAL A 167 8.38 4.22 -11.67
C VAL A 167 9.73 4.89 -11.43
N ILE A 168 10.72 4.52 -12.23
CA ILE A 168 12.08 5.04 -12.17
C ILE A 168 12.19 6.19 -13.17
N ALA A 169 12.60 7.36 -12.70
CA ALA A 169 13.02 8.42 -13.60
C ALA A 169 14.48 8.25 -13.94
N GLU A 170 14.77 8.20 -15.24
CA GLU A 170 16.10 8.13 -15.80
C GLU A 170 16.46 9.44 -16.52
N PRO A 171 17.77 9.74 -16.67
CA PRO A 171 18.23 10.88 -17.45
C PRO A 171 17.78 10.75 -18.90
N ALA A 172 17.07 11.77 -19.40
CA ALA A 172 16.69 11.82 -20.80
C ALA A 172 17.93 11.63 -21.71
N PRO A 173 17.83 10.81 -22.78
CA PRO A 173 18.95 10.60 -23.67
C PRO A 173 19.38 11.96 -24.26
N ALA A 174 20.68 12.20 -24.26
CA ALA A 174 21.21 13.41 -24.86
C ALA A 174 20.85 13.43 -26.36
N THR A 175 20.25 14.53 -26.84
CA THR A 175 19.99 14.72 -28.26
C THR A 175 21.33 14.77 -29.00
N VAL A 176 21.60 13.74 -29.79
CA VAL A 176 22.82 13.65 -30.60
C VAL A 176 22.53 14.26 -31.98
N LEU A 177 23.31 15.27 -32.36
CA LEU A 177 23.32 15.86 -33.69
C LEU A 177 24.66 15.59 -34.39
N ARG A 178 24.66 15.71 -35.72
CA ARG A 178 25.91 15.78 -36.49
C ARG A 178 26.36 17.22 -36.55
N MET A 179 27.62 17.47 -36.25
CA MET A 179 28.20 18.80 -36.29
C MET A 179 28.03 19.42 -37.67
N PRO A 180 27.31 20.56 -37.80
CA PRO A 180 27.19 21.26 -39.08
C PRO A 180 28.56 21.79 -39.54
N ASP A 181 28.70 21.98 -40.85
CA ASP A 181 29.85 22.72 -41.39
C ASP A 181 29.53 24.22 -41.34
N LEU A 182 30.26 24.93 -40.49
CA LEU A 182 30.15 26.36 -40.26
C LEU A 182 31.27 27.13 -40.97
N ARG A 183 32.25 26.44 -41.55
CA ARG A 183 33.38 27.08 -42.23
C ARG A 183 32.89 27.90 -43.42
N GLY A 184 33.47 29.08 -43.60
CA GLY A 184 33.08 30.03 -44.63
C GLY A 184 31.76 30.78 -44.36
N LEU A 185 31.01 30.45 -43.30
CA LEU A 185 29.85 31.26 -42.91
C LEU A 185 30.29 32.54 -42.19
N PRO A 186 29.52 33.63 -42.31
CA PRO A 186 29.72 34.81 -41.49
C PRO A 186 29.36 34.50 -40.03
N LEU A 187 30.12 35.06 -39.09
CA LEU A 187 30.04 34.74 -37.66
C LEU A 187 28.63 34.90 -37.07
N TYR A 188 27.86 35.89 -37.53
CA TYR A 188 26.49 36.08 -37.07
C TYR A 188 25.56 34.92 -37.47
N ARG A 189 25.72 34.33 -38.68
CA ARG A 189 24.97 33.15 -39.12
C ARG A 189 25.42 31.92 -38.36
N ALA A 190 26.74 31.75 -38.18
CA ALA A 190 27.27 30.65 -37.39
C ALA A 190 26.67 30.66 -35.97
N ARG A 191 26.59 31.83 -35.31
CA ARG A 191 25.94 31.96 -33.98
C ARG A 191 24.47 31.51 -33.98
N GLN A 192 23.71 31.84 -35.02
CA GLN A 192 22.31 31.38 -35.15
C GLN A 192 22.25 29.86 -35.23
N VAL A 193 23.02 29.25 -36.15
CA VAL A 193 23.06 27.78 -36.32
C VAL A 193 23.47 27.07 -35.04
N VAL A 194 24.43 27.62 -34.30
CA VAL A 194 24.92 27.07 -33.02
C VAL A 194 23.83 27.13 -31.94
N THR A 195 23.10 28.25 -31.87
CA THR A 195 21.99 28.43 -30.92
C THR A 195 20.82 27.50 -31.25
N ASP A 196 20.46 27.39 -32.53
CA ASP A 196 19.40 26.52 -33.03
C ASP A 196 19.74 25.03 -32.82
N ALA A 197 21.02 24.67 -32.94
CA ALA A 197 21.54 23.35 -32.62
C ALA A 197 21.64 23.08 -31.09
N GLY A 198 21.40 24.10 -30.26
CA GLY A 198 21.52 24.03 -28.81
C GLY A 198 22.94 23.72 -28.32
N LEU A 199 23.95 24.14 -29.05
CA LEU A 199 25.36 24.01 -28.69
C LEU A 199 25.82 25.25 -27.90
N VAL A 200 26.87 25.10 -27.09
CA VAL A 200 27.43 26.20 -26.30
C VAL A 200 28.64 26.79 -27.03
N LEU A 201 28.52 28.02 -27.50
CA LEU A 201 29.62 28.70 -28.19
C LEU A 201 30.68 29.20 -27.20
N ALA A 202 31.92 28.78 -27.39
CA ALA A 202 33.08 29.33 -26.70
C ALA A 202 33.40 30.78 -27.15
N PRO A 203 34.23 31.52 -26.40
CA PRO A 203 34.85 32.73 -26.94
C PRO A 203 35.47 32.47 -28.32
N VAL A 204 35.20 33.36 -29.27
CA VAL A 204 35.66 33.21 -30.65
C VAL A 204 37.05 33.79 -30.76
N ASP A 205 37.99 32.97 -31.24
CA ASP A 205 39.34 33.42 -31.55
C ASP A 205 39.39 34.06 -32.94
N TYR A 206 40.30 35.01 -33.12
CA TYR A 206 40.46 35.72 -34.38
C TYR A 206 41.88 35.59 -34.90
N VAL A 207 42.00 35.30 -36.19
CA VAL A 207 43.29 35.20 -36.90
C VAL A 207 43.29 36.19 -38.06
N ARG A 208 44.41 36.89 -38.24
CA ARG A 208 44.57 37.81 -39.36
C ARG A 208 44.81 37.04 -40.65
N THR A 209 44.04 37.35 -41.69
CA THR A 209 44.22 36.77 -43.02
C THR A 209 43.78 37.75 -44.09
N SER A 210 44.45 37.72 -45.24
CA SER A 210 44.08 38.44 -46.46
C SER A 210 43.09 37.66 -47.34
N ASP A 211 42.87 36.38 -47.03
CA ASP A 211 42.23 35.43 -47.96
C ASP A 211 40.70 35.49 -47.89
N LEU A 212 40.16 36.04 -46.80
CA LEU A 212 38.73 36.09 -46.53
C LEU A 212 38.34 37.44 -45.92
N ASP A 213 37.09 37.84 -46.18
CA ASP A 213 36.50 39.00 -45.52
C ASP A 213 36.47 38.81 -43.99
N PRO A 214 36.62 39.88 -43.19
CA PRO A 214 36.53 39.80 -41.73
C PRO A 214 35.26 39.09 -41.24
N ASN A 215 35.35 38.46 -40.07
CA ASN A 215 34.26 37.78 -39.38
C ASN A 215 33.68 36.55 -40.11
N HIS A 216 34.48 35.86 -40.91
CA HIS A 216 34.11 34.57 -41.50
C HIS A 216 34.80 33.42 -40.75
N ILE A 217 34.10 32.31 -40.56
CA ILE A 217 34.64 31.16 -39.84
C ILE A 217 35.72 30.47 -40.68
N LEU A 218 36.93 30.40 -40.13
CA LEU A 218 38.07 29.70 -40.71
C LEU A 218 38.11 28.26 -40.24
N GLN A 219 37.93 28.07 -38.92
CA GLN A 219 38.03 26.76 -38.28
C GLN A 219 36.93 26.60 -37.25
N GLN A 220 36.56 25.35 -37.05
CA GLN A 220 35.63 24.92 -36.02
C GLN A 220 36.18 23.66 -35.34
N SER A 221 35.89 23.52 -34.06
CA SER A 221 36.11 22.30 -33.29
C SER A 221 34.92 22.08 -32.36
N PRO A 222 34.21 20.94 -32.44
CA PRO A 222 34.47 19.76 -33.28
C PRO A 222 34.33 19.96 -34.80
N VAL A 223 34.98 19.07 -35.58
CA VAL A 223 34.94 19.09 -37.07
C VAL A 223 33.57 18.69 -37.62
N PRO A 224 33.21 19.11 -38.85
CA PRO A 224 31.93 18.76 -39.47
C PRO A 224 31.69 17.24 -39.54
N GLY A 225 30.44 16.83 -39.31
CA GLY A 225 30.01 15.43 -39.34
C GLY A 225 30.27 14.63 -38.05
N THR A 226 31.08 15.14 -37.11
CA THR A 226 31.28 14.57 -35.77
C THR A 226 29.97 14.51 -35.01
N ARG A 227 29.75 13.44 -34.23
CA ARG A 227 28.58 13.32 -33.34
C ARG A 227 28.80 14.20 -32.11
N VAL A 228 27.92 15.16 -31.90
CA VAL A 228 27.91 16.03 -30.72
C VAL A 228 26.55 15.99 -30.04
N ARG A 229 26.52 16.31 -28.75
CA ARG A 229 25.30 16.38 -27.95
C ARG A 229 24.88 17.83 -27.81
N GLN A 230 23.58 18.05 -27.68
CA GLN A 230 23.08 19.35 -27.25
C GLN A 230 23.75 19.75 -25.92
N GLY A 231 24.21 20.99 -25.83
CA GLY A 231 25.02 21.49 -24.70
C GLY A 231 26.53 21.32 -24.85
N ASP A 232 27.02 20.59 -25.86
CA ASP A 232 28.46 20.47 -26.11
C ASP A 232 29.08 21.82 -26.48
N ARG A 233 30.33 22.00 -26.07
CA ARG A 233 31.11 23.20 -26.35
C ARG A 233 31.62 23.18 -27.80
N LEU A 234 31.42 24.28 -28.51
CA LEU A 234 31.95 24.53 -29.85
C LEU A 234 32.92 25.70 -29.83
N GLU A 235 34.09 25.50 -30.41
CA GLU A 235 35.13 26.51 -30.59
C GLU A 235 35.19 26.93 -32.06
N LEU A 236 35.28 28.24 -32.28
CA LEU A 236 35.33 28.83 -33.61
C LEU A 236 36.53 29.78 -33.70
N VAL A 237 37.22 29.72 -34.84
CA VAL A 237 38.24 30.69 -35.23
C VAL A 237 37.71 31.47 -36.42
N ALA A 238 37.67 32.79 -36.34
CA ALA A 238 37.19 33.68 -37.38
C ALA A 238 38.31 34.54 -37.99
N SER A 239 38.10 35.01 -39.22
CA SER A 239 38.99 35.94 -39.89
C SER A 239 38.93 37.34 -39.29
N SER A 240 40.07 38.01 -39.27
CA SER A 240 40.23 39.44 -38.94
C SER A 240 41.20 40.09 -39.92
N ARG A 241 41.20 41.42 -40.00
CA ARG A 241 42.17 42.20 -40.77
C ARG A 241 43.32 42.72 -39.90
#